data_AF-A0A1H3SPL8-F1
#
_entry.id   AF-A0A1H3SPL8-F1
#
_cell.length_a   1.000
_cell.length_b   1.000
_cell.length_c   1.000
_cell.angle_alpha   90.00
_cell.angle_beta   90.00
_cell.angle_gamma   90.00
#
_symmetry.space_group_name_H-M   'P 1'
#
loop_
_entity.id
_entity.type
_entity.pdbx_description
1 polymer ?
#
loop_
_entity_poly.entity_id
_entity_poly.type
_entity_poly.pdbx_seq_one_letter_code
_entity_poly.pdbx_strand_id
1 'polypeptide(L)'
;MKLSDPTSRKKDKDYDQSDVEHLLRKRPWHSYDQMVNWLKEEGDEDRRFTPGEVERMIADLSRLQERRVPFTKDPDRLCHEMKG
;
A
#
# COMPACT_ATOMS: atom_id res chain seq x y z
N MET A 1 -17.90 10.80 27.89
CA MET A 1 -18.58 11.11 26.61
C MET A 1 -17.89 12.28 25.92
N LYS A 2 -17.99 12.33 24.59
CA LYS A 2 -17.16 13.03 23.57
C LYS A 2 -15.95 12.16 23.19
N LEU A 3 -16.09 11.13 22.36
CA LEU A 3 -16.72 11.08 21.02
C LEU A 3 -16.13 12.15 20.09
N SER A 4 -15.30 11.66 19.17
CA SER A 4 -14.88 12.28 17.92
C SER A 4 -13.94 13.47 18.08
N ASP A 5 -12.66 13.25 17.79
CA ASP A 5 -11.82 14.33 17.28
C ASP A 5 -11.99 14.35 15.73
N PRO A 6 -12.72 15.32 15.16
CA PRO A 6 -12.96 15.40 13.73
C PRO A 6 -11.85 16.14 12.96
N THR A 7 -10.66 16.31 13.54
CA THR A 7 -9.64 17.25 13.01
C THR A 7 -8.36 16.60 12.48
N SER A 8 -8.48 15.63 11.58
CA SER A 8 -7.64 15.66 10.35
C SER A 8 -8.19 14.72 9.29
N ARG A 9 -9.30 15.17 8.69
CA ARG A 9 -9.80 14.76 7.38
C ARG A 9 -8.82 15.21 6.26
N LYS A 10 -7.52 14.99 6.45
CA LYS A 10 -6.47 15.26 5.47
C LYS A 10 -6.01 13.91 4.92
N LYS A 11 -6.64 13.55 3.80
CA LYS A 11 -6.17 12.60 2.78
C LYS A 11 -6.46 11.12 3.03
N ASP A 12 -7.75 10.78 3.11
CA ASP A 12 -8.31 9.50 2.64
C ASP A 12 -8.15 9.36 1.12
N LYS A 13 -6.94 9.56 0.59
CA LYS A 13 -6.69 9.26 -0.81
C LYS A 13 -6.33 7.78 -0.86
N ASP A 14 -7.20 7.01 -1.49
CA ASP A 14 -6.91 5.61 -1.77
C ASP A 14 -5.82 5.54 -2.84
N TYR A 15 -4.97 4.52 -2.76
CA TYR A 15 -4.00 4.26 -3.82
C TYR A 15 -4.75 3.74 -5.06
N ASP A 16 -4.22 4.04 -6.24
CA ASP A 16 -4.73 3.53 -7.51
C ASP A 16 -3.73 2.58 -8.19
N GLN A 17 -4.11 2.06 -9.36
CA GLN A 17 -3.27 1.14 -10.13
C GLN A 17 -1.91 1.74 -10.47
N SER A 18 -1.86 3.04 -10.77
CA SER A 18 -0.63 3.75 -11.11
C SER A 18 0.33 3.81 -9.92
N ASP A 19 -0.20 3.87 -8.70
CA ASP A 19 0.60 3.83 -7.46
C ASP A 19 1.22 2.44 -7.26
N VAL A 20 0.45 1.38 -7.51
CA VAL A 20 0.94 -0.01 -7.48
C VAL A 20 1.99 -0.26 -8.57
N GLU A 21 1.76 0.25 -9.79
CA GLU A 21 2.77 0.23 -10.85
C GLU A 21 4.05 0.96 -10.45
N HIS A 22 3.91 2.12 -9.80
CA HIS A 22 5.04 2.89 -9.32
C HIS A 22 5.84 2.10 -8.29
N LEU A 23 5.16 1.50 -7.31
CA LEU A 23 5.76 0.64 -6.29
C LEU A 23 6.53 -0.50 -6.94
N LEU A 24 5.93 -1.22 -7.88
CA LEU A 24 6.56 -2.35 -8.58
C LEU A 24 7.82 -1.95 -9.37
N ARG A 25 7.92 -0.70 -9.84
CA ARG A 25 9.08 -0.18 -10.57
C ARG A 25 10.23 0.25 -9.67
N LYS A 26 10.02 0.45 -8.36
CA LYS A 26 11.06 0.95 -7.44
C LYS A 26 12.21 -0.02 -7.25
N ARG A 27 11.90 -1.30 -7.06
CA ARG A 27 12.88 -2.35 -6.77
C ARG A 27 12.41 -3.69 -7.35
N PRO A 28 13.33 -4.62 -7.64
CA PRO A 28 12.95 -5.98 -8.05
C PRO A 28 12.42 -6.76 -6.84
N TRP A 29 11.14 -6.59 -6.52
CA TRP A 29 10.50 -7.25 -5.39
C TRP A 29 10.41 -8.78 -5.57
N HIS A 30 10.48 -9.52 -4.48
CA HIS A 30 10.33 -10.99 -4.46
C HIS A 30 9.22 -11.48 -3.53
N SER A 31 8.68 -10.62 -2.68
CA SER A 31 7.59 -10.93 -1.76
C SER A 31 6.82 -9.67 -1.37
N TYR A 32 5.57 -9.85 -0.91
CA TYR A 32 4.80 -8.76 -0.30
C TYR A 32 5.46 -8.24 0.98
N ASP A 33 6.19 -9.10 1.71
CA ASP A 33 6.94 -8.72 2.91
C ASP A 33 7.97 -7.62 2.63
N GLN A 34 8.74 -7.79 1.54
CA GLN A 34 9.74 -6.81 1.13
C GLN A 34 9.10 -5.46 0.78
N MET A 35 7.94 -5.50 0.11
CA MET A 35 7.19 -4.29 -0.22
C MET A 35 6.68 -3.58 1.03
N VAL A 36 6.09 -4.34 1.97
CA VAL A 36 5.56 -3.80 3.24
C VAL A 36 6.67 -3.19 4.08
N ASN A 37 7.81 -3.88 4.23
CA ASN A 37 8.94 -3.34 4.99
C ASN A 37 9.48 -2.06 4.35
N TRP A 38 9.63 -2.05 3.02
CA TRP A 38 10.05 -0.84 2.32
C TRP A 38 9.06 0.31 2.47
N LEU A 39 7.75 0.05 2.36
CA LEU A 39 6.72 1.08 2.53
C LEU A 39 6.74 1.66 3.95
N LYS A 40 7.05 0.86 4.98
CA LYS A 40 7.19 1.33 6.36
C LYS A 40 8.43 2.19 6.59
N GLU A 41 9.53 1.88 5.90
CA GLU A 41 10.81 2.58 6.09
C GLU A 41 10.94 3.81 5.18
N GLU A 42 10.64 3.67 3.90
CA GLU A 42 10.92 4.65 2.84
C GLU A 42 9.65 5.17 2.14
N GLY A 43 8.46 4.60 2.43
CA GLY A 43 7.22 4.95 1.73
C GLY A 43 6.77 6.41 1.93
N ASP A 44 7.02 6.98 3.11
CA ASP A 44 6.71 8.39 3.43
C ASP A 44 7.73 9.36 2.80
N GLU A 45 8.96 8.89 2.56
CA GLU A 45 10.00 9.67 1.88
C GLU A 45 9.76 9.76 0.37
N ASP A 46 9.01 8.81 -0.18
CA ASP A 46 8.61 8.81 -1.57
C ASP A 46 7.53 9.86 -1.83
N ARG A 47 7.94 11.02 -2.36
CA ARG A 47 7.05 12.12 -2.73
C ARG A 47 5.90 11.73 -3.67
N ARG A 48 5.95 10.54 -4.28
CA ARG A 48 4.84 10.05 -5.11
C ARG A 48 3.67 9.55 -4.27
N PHE A 49 3.94 8.99 -3.11
CA PHE A 49 2.89 8.47 -2.24
C PHE A 49 2.51 9.51 -1.18
N THR A 50 1.23 9.55 -0.86
CA THR A 50 0.75 10.22 0.33
C THR A 50 0.77 9.26 1.52
N PRO A 51 0.86 9.77 2.76
CA PRO A 51 0.87 8.90 3.95
C PRO A 51 -0.33 7.93 3.98
N GLY A 52 -1.52 8.41 3.59
CA GLY A 52 -2.72 7.56 3.52
C GLY A 52 -2.67 6.46 2.45
N GLU A 53 -2.04 6.72 1.31
CA GLU A 53 -1.82 5.70 0.27
C GLU A 53 -0.85 4.63 0.79
N VAL A 54 0.22 5.02 1.48
CA VAL A 54 1.21 4.12 2.10
C VAL A 54 0.56 3.23 3.14
N GLU A 55 -0.19 3.81 4.08
CA GLU A 55 -0.88 3.06 5.15
C GLU A 55 -1.85 2.01 4.58
N ARG A 56 -2.62 2.38 3.56
CA ARG A 56 -3.56 1.47 2.90
C ARG A 56 -2.85 0.36 2.12
N MET A 57 -1.80 0.69 1.37
CA MET A 57 -1.00 -0.31 0.66
C MET A 57 -0.37 -1.32 1.64
N ILE A 58 0.17 -0.86 2.76
CA ILE A 58 0.70 -1.73 3.81
C ILE A 58 -0.37 -2.67 4.35
N ALA A 59 -1.56 -2.14 4.68
CA ALA A 59 -2.66 -2.93 5.20
C ALA A 59 -3.10 -4.04 4.23
N ASP A 60 -3.28 -3.69 2.95
CA ASP A 60 -3.75 -4.65 1.95
C ASP A 60 -2.67 -5.67 1.56
N LEU A 61 -1.41 -5.25 1.40
CA LEU A 61 -0.30 -6.20 1.18
C LEU A 61 -0.13 -7.17 2.36
N SER A 62 -0.29 -6.69 3.60
CA SER A 62 -0.22 -7.54 4.79
C SER A 62 -1.36 -8.57 4.77
N ARG A 63 -2.58 -8.18 4.38
CA ARG A 63 -3.70 -9.11 4.23
C ARG A 63 -3.45 -10.17 3.18
N LEU A 64 -2.83 -9.81 2.05
CA LEU A 64 -2.44 -10.79 1.03
C LEU A 64 -1.46 -11.84 1.58
N GLN A 65 -0.52 -11.43 2.44
CA GLN A 65 0.36 -12.37 3.13
C GLN A 65 -0.40 -13.28 4.10
N GLU A 66 -1.29 -12.73 4.92
CA GLU A 66 -2.11 -13.50 5.87
C GLU A 66 -2.98 -14.54 5.14
N ARG A 67 -3.53 -14.16 3.98
CA ARG A 67 -4.31 -15.03 3.09
C ARG A 67 -3.46 -15.98 2.26
N ARG A 68 -2.12 -15.89 2.36
CA ARG A 68 -1.15 -16.67 1.56
C ARG A 68 -1.40 -16.58 0.05
N VAL A 69 -1.84 -15.41 -0.43
CA VAL A 69 -2.02 -15.17 -1.86
C VAL A 69 -0.65 -15.28 -2.54
N PRO A 70 -0.54 -16.01 -3.67
CA PRO A 70 0.71 -16.10 -4.40
C PRO A 70 1.24 -14.72 -4.80
N PHE A 71 2.54 -14.51 -4.61
CA PHE A 71 3.19 -13.26 -5.01
C PHE A 71 3.08 -13.05 -6.52
N THR A 72 2.70 -11.83 -6.93
CA THR A 72 2.63 -11.43 -8.33
C THR A 72 3.41 -10.14 -8.57
N LYS A 73 4.00 -10.02 -9.76
CA LYS A 73 4.63 -8.77 -10.27
C LYS A 73 3.75 -8.06 -11.29
N ASP A 74 2.58 -8.62 -11.59
CA ASP A 74 1.61 -8.01 -12.46
C ASP A 74 0.84 -6.91 -11.70
N PRO A 75 0.90 -5.64 -12.13
CA PRO A 75 0.33 -4.52 -11.40
C PRO A 75 -1.20 -4.55 -11.36
N ASP A 76 -1.84 -5.02 -12.44
CA ASP A 76 -3.30 -5.10 -12.54
C ASP A 76 -3.84 -6.14 -11.56
N ARG A 77 -3.27 -7.35 -11.63
CA ARG A 77 -3.57 -8.44 -10.70
C ARG A 77 -3.26 -8.04 -9.26
N LEU A 78 -2.12 -7.40 -8.99
CA LEU A 78 -1.77 -6.98 -7.64
C LEU A 78 -2.78 -5.97 -7.10
N CYS A 79 -3.11 -4.94 -7.88
CA CYS A 79 -4.09 -3.93 -7.47
C CYS A 79 -5.48 -4.54 -7.23
N HIS A 80 -5.89 -5.50 -8.08
CA HIS A 80 -7.14 -6.24 -7.92
C HIS A 80 -7.16 -7.05 -6.61
N GLU A 81 -6.11 -7.83 -6.34
CA GLU A 81 -6.01 -8.63 -5.12
C GLU A 81 -5.95 -7.75 -3.87
N MET A 82 -5.24 -6.63 -3.91
CA MET A 82 -5.15 -5.70 -2.76
C MET A 82 -6.51 -5.06 -2.44
N LYS A 83 -7.34 -4.77 -3.45
CA LYS A 83 -8.67 -4.17 -3.26
C LYS A 83 -9.80 -5.18 -3.03
N GLY A 84 -9.54 -6.49 -3.16
CA GLY A 84 -10.52 -7.58 -3.10
C GLY A 84 -10.62 -8.28 -1.74
#